data_AF-A0A8I3A4I6-F1
#
_entry.id   AF-A0A8I3A4I6-F1
#
_cell.length_a   1.000
_cell.length_b   1.000
_cell.length_c   1.000
_cell.angle_alpha   90.00
_cell.angle_beta   90.00
_cell.angle_gamma   90.00
#
_symmetry.space_group_name_H-M   'P 1'
#
loop_
_entity.id
_entity.type
_entity.pdbx_description
1 polymer ?
#
loop_
_entity_poly.entity_id
_entity_poly.type
_entity_poly.pdbx_seq_one_letter_code
_entity_poly.pdbx_strand_id
1 'polypeptide(L)'
;MTKRYNALASHGEAQRSKKGGPGRKSKAPTTLEQGISDAAKKYCLFHHLWVLPLLFPIKARPDVDPRDLSRWQSSEGQTIAEQAELYQMLPSELHKSLTTFPEFSRIFSKAMTEERANIVKNIKDVSVDLFSELDIKATLFSGDKALKALDPTLLGLLKKPSDSQYTQLSPILFAHPTEI
;
A
#
# COMPACT_ATOMS: atom_id res chain seq x y z
N MET A 1 48.61 3.99 -52.17
CA MET A 1 47.71 2.94 -51.64
C MET A 1 47.06 3.42 -50.35
N THR A 2 45.76 3.74 -50.43
CA THR A 2 44.70 3.18 -49.57
C THR A 2 44.77 3.33 -48.04
N LYS A 3 43.91 4.25 -47.55
CA LYS A 3 42.91 4.09 -46.45
C LYS A 3 43.29 4.27 -44.95
N ARG A 4 42.55 5.23 -44.37
CA ARG A 4 41.56 5.11 -43.26
C ARG A 4 41.99 5.34 -41.80
N TYR A 5 41.27 6.31 -41.22
CA TYR A 5 40.61 6.35 -39.89
C TYR A 5 41.35 5.81 -38.66
N ASN A 6 41.50 6.62 -37.61
CA ASN A 6 40.54 6.60 -36.50
C ASN A 6 40.80 7.65 -35.42
N ALA A 7 39.69 7.96 -34.76
CA ALA A 7 39.51 8.85 -33.62
C ALA A 7 40.36 8.49 -32.38
N LEU A 8 40.74 9.51 -31.63
CA LEU A 8 40.88 9.43 -30.18
C LEU A 8 40.06 10.55 -29.55
N ALA A 9 38.86 10.19 -29.11
CA ALA A 9 38.09 10.94 -28.13
C ALA A 9 38.67 10.62 -26.76
N SER A 10 39.29 11.61 -26.10
CA SER A 10 39.56 11.56 -24.66
C SER A 10 38.47 12.33 -23.95
N HIS A 11 37.71 11.62 -23.15
CA HIS A 11 36.60 12.11 -22.32
C HIS A 11 37.03 13.31 -21.44
N GLY A 12 36.42 14.46 -21.69
CA GLY A 12 36.22 15.46 -20.66
C GLY A 12 35.02 15.05 -19.80
N GLU A 13 35.24 14.91 -18.50
CA GLU A 13 34.20 14.64 -17.51
C GLU A 13 33.18 15.80 -17.48
N ALA A 14 32.02 15.57 -18.08
CA ALA A 14 30.86 16.44 -17.89
C ALA A 14 30.16 16.03 -16.59
N GLN A 15 30.43 16.77 -15.51
CA GLN A 15 29.62 16.73 -14.29
C GLN A 15 28.16 17.05 -14.63
N ARG A 16 27.31 16.02 -14.63
CA ARG A 16 25.88 16.16 -14.87
C ARG A 16 25.22 16.77 -13.64
N SER A 17 25.11 18.09 -13.64
CA SER A 17 24.32 18.87 -12.69
C SER A 17 22.88 18.34 -12.65
N LYS A 18 22.50 17.68 -11.55
CA LYS A 18 21.09 17.41 -11.22
C LYS A 18 20.46 18.74 -10.83
N LYS A 19 19.89 19.47 -11.78
CA LYS A 19 18.93 20.54 -11.50
C LYS A 19 17.67 19.91 -10.91
N GLY A 20 17.65 19.75 -9.59
CA GLY A 20 16.42 19.53 -8.85
C GLY A 20 15.55 20.77 -8.99
N GLY A 21 14.38 20.61 -9.61
CA GLY A 21 13.33 21.63 -9.53
C GLY A 21 12.99 21.92 -8.07
N PRO A 22 12.42 23.09 -7.75
CA PRO A 22 12.13 23.47 -6.39
C PRO A 22 11.19 22.44 -5.76
N GLY A 23 11.75 21.57 -4.92
CA GLY A 23 10.99 20.65 -4.10
C GLY A 23 10.01 21.49 -3.29
N ARG A 24 8.71 21.20 -3.43
CA ARG A 24 7.67 21.75 -2.58
C ARG A 24 8.10 21.47 -1.14
N LYS A 25 8.54 22.51 -0.41
CA LYS A 25 8.90 22.37 1.01
C LYS A 25 7.66 21.88 1.74
N SER A 26 7.59 20.60 2.04
CA SER A 26 6.53 20.05 2.88
C SER A 26 6.70 20.65 4.26
N LYS A 27 5.71 21.44 4.70
CA LYS A 27 5.65 21.92 6.08
C LYS A 27 5.70 20.70 7.00
N ALA A 28 6.47 20.79 8.09
CA ALA A 28 6.49 19.74 9.09
C ALA A 28 5.06 19.49 9.60
N PRO A 29 4.64 18.22 9.75
CA PRO A 29 3.31 17.90 10.23
C PRO A 29 3.13 18.47 11.64
N THR A 30 1.93 19.00 11.90
CA THR A 30 1.55 19.39 13.25
C THR A 30 1.38 18.17 14.15
N THR A 31 1.36 18.37 15.47
CA THR A 31 1.11 17.29 16.44
C THR A 31 -0.20 16.56 16.17
N LEU A 32 -1.24 17.28 15.72
CA LEU A 32 -2.53 16.69 15.35
C LEU A 32 -2.40 15.81 14.10
N GLU A 33 -1.77 16.32 13.04
CA GLU A 33 -1.57 15.57 11.79
C GLU A 33 -0.71 14.31 12.01
N GLN A 34 0.27 14.40 12.90
CA GLN A 34 1.07 13.24 13.33
C GLN A 34 0.21 12.23 14.08
N GLY A 35 -0.61 12.66 15.04
CA GLY A 35 -1.51 11.77 15.77
C GLY A 35 -2.51 11.05 14.86
N ILE A 36 -3.07 11.75 13.85
CA ILE A 36 -3.95 11.16 12.83
C ILE A 36 -3.19 10.11 12.02
N SER A 37 -1.96 10.44 11.60
CA SER A 37 -1.12 9.53 10.81
C SER A 37 -0.75 8.27 11.61
N ASP A 38 -0.40 8.40 12.88
CA ASP A 38 -0.04 7.27 13.74
C ASP A 38 -1.25 6.35 13.99
N ALA A 39 -2.44 6.93 14.18
CA ALA A 39 -3.67 6.16 14.30
C ALA A 39 -4.03 5.43 13.00
N ALA A 40 -3.84 6.07 11.85
CA ALA A 40 -4.04 5.46 10.54
C ALA A 40 -3.11 4.27 10.30
N LYS A 41 -1.84 4.38 10.68
CA LYS A 41 -0.87 3.28 10.58
C LYS A 41 -1.25 2.09 11.44
N LYS A 42 -1.67 2.34 12.69
CA LYS A 42 -2.16 1.30 13.60
C LYS A 42 -3.40 0.62 13.05
N TYR A 43 -4.36 1.39 12.54
CA TYR A 43 -5.54 0.84 11.87
C TYR A 43 -5.17 -0.05 10.68
N CYS A 44 -4.20 0.38 9.88
CA CYS A 44 -3.70 -0.38 8.75
C CYS A 44 -3.11 -1.75 9.16
N LEU A 45 -2.35 -1.76 10.25
CA LEU A 45 -1.67 -2.96 10.73
C LEU A 45 -2.63 -3.96 11.41
N PHE A 46 -3.60 -3.47 12.19
CA PHE A 46 -4.41 -4.32 13.08
C PHE A 46 -5.81 -4.62 12.57
N HIS A 47 -6.38 -3.78 11.70
CA HIS A 47 -7.80 -3.88 11.31
C HIS A 47 -7.97 -4.07 9.81
N HIS A 48 -7.51 -3.11 8.99
CA HIS A 48 -7.75 -3.14 7.55
C HIS A 48 -6.54 -2.66 6.74
N LEU A 49 -6.07 -3.48 5.80
CA LEU A 49 -4.98 -3.10 4.89
C LEU A 49 -5.37 -2.01 3.88
N TRP A 50 -6.67 -1.81 3.63
CA TRP A 50 -7.21 -0.89 2.64
C TRP A 50 -8.10 0.19 3.28
N VAL A 51 -8.05 1.40 2.72
CA VAL A 51 -9.03 2.44 3.04
C VAL A 51 -10.32 2.08 2.34
N LEU A 52 -11.39 1.91 3.11
CA LEU A 52 -12.71 1.55 2.58
C LEU A 52 -13.35 2.80 1.93
N PRO A 53 -13.95 2.68 0.71
CA PRO A 53 -14.44 3.84 -0.05
C PRO A 53 -15.47 4.72 0.68
N LEU A 54 -16.16 4.19 1.69
CA LEU A 54 -17.21 4.87 2.45
C LEU A 54 -16.86 5.01 3.95
N LEU A 55 -15.58 4.85 4.31
CA LEU A 55 -15.14 4.95 5.70
C LEU A 55 -15.34 6.35 6.29
N PHE A 56 -15.27 7.38 5.45
CA PHE A 56 -15.47 8.77 5.85
C PHE A 56 -16.66 9.39 5.12
N PRO A 57 -17.34 10.37 5.73
CA PRO A 57 -17.09 10.95 7.05
C PRO A 57 -17.72 10.16 8.21
N ILE A 58 -17.10 10.19 9.39
CA ILE A 58 -17.69 9.69 10.64
C ILE A 58 -18.18 10.89 11.45
N LYS A 59 -19.51 11.08 11.49
CA LYS A 59 -20.12 12.28 12.11
C LYS A 59 -20.33 12.15 13.62
N ALA A 60 -20.54 10.93 14.10
CA ALA A 60 -20.73 10.59 15.50
C ALA A 60 -20.34 9.13 15.70
N ARG A 61 -20.22 8.68 16.96
CA ARG A 61 -20.06 7.26 17.27
C ARG A 61 -21.25 6.49 16.66
N PRO A 62 -21.02 5.56 15.72
CA PRO A 62 -22.11 4.75 15.19
C PRO A 62 -22.71 3.86 16.28
N ASP A 63 -24.04 3.79 16.33
CA ASP A 63 -24.78 2.92 17.25
C ASP A 63 -24.90 1.52 16.62
N VAL A 64 -23.85 0.71 16.81
CA VAL A 64 -23.76 -0.64 16.26
C VAL A 64 -23.49 -1.61 17.40
N ASP A 65 -24.31 -2.66 17.52
CA ASP A 65 -23.99 -3.79 18.38
C ASP A 65 -22.91 -4.67 17.72
N PRO A 66 -21.70 -4.79 18.30
CA PRO A 66 -20.64 -5.64 17.75
C PRO A 66 -20.99 -7.14 17.77
N ARG A 67 -22.08 -7.55 18.42
CA ARG A 67 -22.55 -8.95 18.45
C ARG A 67 -23.63 -9.23 17.41
N ASP A 68 -24.25 -8.19 16.83
CA ASP A 68 -25.26 -8.39 15.80
C ASP A 68 -24.61 -8.74 14.46
N LEU A 69 -24.82 -9.98 14.01
CA LEU A 69 -24.30 -10.47 12.74
C LEU A 69 -25.03 -9.86 11.53
N SER A 70 -26.22 -9.29 11.73
CA SER A 70 -27.00 -8.65 10.66
C SER A 70 -26.25 -7.49 10.02
N ARG A 71 -25.33 -6.86 10.76
CA ARG A 71 -24.50 -5.74 10.26
C ARG A 71 -23.66 -6.11 9.04
N TRP A 72 -23.33 -7.39 8.84
CA TRP A 72 -22.54 -7.82 7.68
C TRP A 72 -23.40 -8.19 6.46
N GLN A 73 -24.72 -8.15 6.56
CA GLN A 73 -25.63 -8.63 5.52
C GLN A 73 -25.93 -7.59 4.43
N SER A 74 -25.78 -6.30 4.74
CA SER A 74 -25.96 -5.20 3.77
C SER A 74 -24.70 -4.36 3.65
N SER A 75 -24.46 -3.79 2.46
CA SER A 75 -23.31 -2.89 2.24
C SER A 75 -23.33 -1.67 3.16
N GLU A 76 -24.52 -1.17 3.48
CA GLU A 76 -24.72 -0.09 4.44
C GLU A 76 -24.35 -0.54 5.86
N GLY A 77 -24.83 -1.70 6.31
CA GLY A 77 -24.48 -2.25 7.61
C GLY A 77 -22.97 -2.48 7.77
N GLN A 78 -22.32 -2.98 6.71
CA GLN A 78 -20.87 -3.18 6.68
C GLN A 78 -20.14 -1.85 6.85
N THR A 79 -20.56 -0.82 6.11
CA THR A 79 -19.98 0.53 6.21
C THR A 79 -20.13 1.10 7.62
N ILE A 80 -21.31 0.99 8.23
CA ILE A 80 -21.57 1.52 9.59
C ILE A 80 -20.74 0.72 10.62
N ALA A 81 -20.62 -0.59 10.45
CA ALA A 81 -19.80 -1.45 11.32
C ALA A 81 -18.31 -1.07 11.25
N GLU A 82 -17.76 -0.88 10.05
CA GLU A 82 -16.38 -0.45 9.82
C GLU A 82 -16.11 0.95 10.42
N GLN A 83 -17.05 1.89 10.26
CA GLN A 83 -16.97 3.20 10.89
C GLN A 83 -16.98 3.10 12.42
N ALA A 84 -17.77 2.19 12.99
CA ALA A 84 -17.84 1.97 14.44
C ALA A 84 -16.50 1.43 14.97
N GLU A 85 -15.91 0.48 14.26
CA GLU A 85 -14.62 -0.11 14.59
C GLU A 85 -13.50 0.93 14.52
N LEU A 86 -13.45 1.74 13.46
CA LEU A 86 -12.50 2.85 13.37
C LEU A 86 -12.67 3.83 14.53
N TYR A 87 -13.91 4.24 14.84
CA TYR A 87 -14.18 5.17 15.93
C TYR A 87 -13.69 4.62 17.29
N GLN A 88 -13.86 3.33 17.53
CA GLN A 88 -13.41 2.67 18.76
C GLN A 88 -11.89 2.55 18.85
N MET A 89 -11.20 2.32 17.73
CA MET A 89 -9.74 2.24 17.67
C MET A 89 -9.07 3.60 17.86
N LEU A 90 -9.71 4.67 17.38
CA LEU A 90 -9.16 6.02 17.48
C LEU A 90 -9.01 6.45 18.95
N PRO A 91 -7.85 7.03 19.33
CA PRO A 91 -7.70 7.71 20.60
C PRO A 91 -8.78 8.79 20.80
N SER A 92 -9.31 8.91 22.02
CA SER A 92 -10.39 9.84 22.35
C SER A 92 -10.10 11.30 21.99
N GLU A 93 -8.82 11.68 22.03
CA GLU A 93 -8.32 13.01 21.70
C GLU A 93 -8.57 13.36 20.23
N LEU A 94 -8.63 12.36 19.35
CA LEU A 94 -8.86 12.54 17.91
C LEU A 94 -10.34 12.51 17.53
N HIS A 95 -11.25 12.11 18.43
CA HIS A 95 -12.67 11.99 18.12
C HIS A 95 -13.30 13.32 17.70
N LYS A 96 -12.91 14.43 18.36
CA LYS A 96 -13.38 15.76 17.97
C LYS A 96 -12.87 16.16 16.58
N SER A 97 -11.67 15.73 16.21
CA SER A 97 -11.06 16.07 14.93
C SER A 97 -11.73 15.38 13.74
N LEU A 98 -12.41 14.24 13.93
CA LEU A 98 -13.18 13.57 12.87
C LEU A 98 -14.21 14.50 12.21
N THR A 99 -14.82 15.39 13.00
CA THR A 99 -15.87 16.31 12.52
C THR A 99 -15.39 17.73 12.33
N THR A 100 -14.38 18.16 13.12
CA THR A 100 -13.93 19.56 13.13
C THR A 100 -12.71 19.83 12.25
N PHE A 101 -12.00 18.79 11.80
CA PHE A 101 -10.79 18.92 10.99
C PHE A 101 -11.03 18.40 9.57
N PRO A 102 -11.25 19.29 8.57
CA PRO A 102 -11.61 18.89 7.20
C PRO A 102 -10.60 17.95 6.53
N GLU A 103 -9.32 18.08 6.89
CA GLU A 103 -8.22 17.33 6.30
C GLU A 103 -8.03 15.93 6.91
N PHE A 104 -8.81 15.56 7.94
CA PHE A 104 -8.66 14.30 8.66
C PHE A 104 -8.68 13.10 7.71
N SER A 105 -9.74 12.98 6.91
CA SER A 105 -9.93 11.82 6.01
C SER A 105 -8.79 11.71 4.99
N ARG A 106 -8.32 12.85 4.47
CA ARG A 106 -7.20 12.90 3.51
C ARG A 106 -5.89 12.46 4.15
N ILE A 107 -5.57 12.98 5.34
CA ILE A 107 -4.33 12.62 6.05
C ILE A 107 -4.36 11.16 6.48
N PHE A 108 -5.47 10.72 7.04
CA PHE A 108 -5.66 9.33 7.46
C PHE A 108 -5.51 8.36 6.28
N SER A 109 -6.24 8.61 5.18
CA SER A 109 -6.18 7.76 3.97
C SER A 109 -4.80 7.74 3.34
N LYS A 110 -4.10 8.89 3.34
CA LYS A 110 -2.72 8.99 2.86
C LYS A 110 -1.78 8.15 3.72
N ALA A 111 -1.83 8.33 5.04
CA ALA A 111 -0.97 7.60 5.97
C ALA A 111 -1.21 6.07 5.90
N MET A 112 -2.46 5.63 5.77
CA MET A 112 -2.78 4.21 5.52
C MET A 112 -2.17 3.70 4.22
N THR A 113 -2.26 4.48 3.14
CA THR A 113 -1.70 4.09 1.83
C THR A 113 -0.18 3.97 1.88
N GLU A 114 0.48 4.90 2.56
CA GLU A 114 1.94 4.87 2.80
C GLU A 114 2.33 3.68 3.66
N GLU A 115 1.60 3.40 4.74
CA GLU A 115 1.89 2.26 5.62
C GLU A 115 1.70 0.92 4.91
N ARG A 116 0.63 0.79 4.12
CA ARG A 116 0.42 -0.39 3.27
C ARG A 116 1.59 -0.60 2.32
N ALA A 117 2.07 0.47 1.67
CA ALA A 117 3.23 0.37 0.78
C ALA A 117 4.48 -0.10 1.54
N ASN A 118 4.68 0.38 2.77
CA ASN A 118 5.78 -0.07 3.64
C ASN A 118 5.65 -1.55 4.02
N ILE A 119 4.46 -1.99 4.43
CA ILE A 119 4.18 -3.40 4.76
C ILE A 119 4.48 -4.29 3.54
N VAL A 120 3.94 -3.95 2.37
CA VAL A 120 4.19 -4.69 1.13
C VAL A 120 5.67 -4.72 0.76
N LYS A 121 6.37 -3.60 0.93
CA LYS A 121 7.82 -3.53 0.69
C LYS A 121 8.57 -4.47 1.63
N ASN A 122 8.30 -4.43 2.93
CA ASN A 122 8.96 -5.28 3.91
C ASN A 122 8.72 -6.77 3.61
N ILE A 123 7.50 -7.14 3.22
CA ILE A 123 7.19 -8.52 2.80
C ILE A 123 8.03 -8.90 1.58
N LYS A 124 8.11 -8.05 0.56
CA LYS A 124 8.92 -8.32 -0.65
C LYS A 124 10.40 -8.47 -0.34
N ASP A 125 10.93 -7.61 0.53
CA ASP A 125 12.34 -7.65 0.92
C ASP A 125 12.68 -8.99 1.60
N VAL A 126 11.79 -9.49 2.47
CA VAL A 126 11.97 -10.79 3.15
C VAL A 126 11.60 -11.98 2.26
N SER A 127 10.76 -11.79 1.24
CA SER A 127 10.35 -12.88 0.32
C SER A 127 11.54 -13.48 -0.42
N VAL A 128 12.57 -12.69 -0.70
CA VAL A 128 13.80 -13.17 -1.34
C VAL A 128 14.46 -14.27 -0.51
N ASP A 129 14.53 -14.07 0.81
CA ASP A 129 15.12 -15.03 1.73
C ASP A 129 14.19 -16.21 1.98
N LEU A 130 12.87 -15.97 2.10
CA LEU A 130 11.88 -17.04 2.32
C LEU A 130 11.79 -18.03 1.16
N PHE A 131 12.00 -17.56 -0.07
CA PHE A 131 11.90 -18.37 -1.27
C PHE A 131 13.25 -18.72 -1.89
N SER A 132 14.35 -18.55 -1.14
CA SER A 132 15.70 -18.84 -1.64
C SER A 132 15.87 -20.30 -2.10
N GLU A 133 15.13 -21.23 -1.49
CA GLU A 133 15.16 -22.66 -1.85
C GLU A 133 14.32 -22.99 -3.10
N LEU A 134 13.44 -22.09 -3.54
CA LEU A 134 12.54 -22.31 -4.69
C LEU A 134 13.13 -21.83 -6.03
N ASP A 135 14.40 -21.41 -6.06
CA ASP A 135 15.08 -20.84 -7.24
C ASP A 135 14.31 -19.67 -7.90
N ILE A 136 13.48 -18.96 -7.12
CA ILE A 136 12.76 -17.78 -7.60
C ILE A 136 13.73 -16.61 -7.60
N LYS A 137 13.96 -16.02 -8.77
CA LYS A 137 14.87 -14.87 -8.90
C LYS A 137 14.39 -13.70 -8.04
N ALA A 138 15.25 -13.22 -7.14
CA ALA A 138 14.96 -12.06 -6.28
C ALA A 138 14.45 -10.83 -7.04
N THR A 139 14.96 -10.63 -8.25
CA THR A 139 14.57 -9.54 -9.16
C THR A 139 13.10 -9.60 -9.57
N LEU A 140 12.45 -10.76 -9.45
CA LEU A 140 11.02 -10.91 -9.73
C LEU A 140 10.17 -10.19 -8.69
N PHE A 141 10.53 -10.14 -7.40
CA PHE A 141 9.71 -9.47 -6.39
C PHE A 141 9.69 -7.93 -6.56
N SER A 142 10.83 -7.37 -6.97
CA SER A 142 11.05 -5.94 -7.17
C SER A 142 10.88 -5.47 -8.63
N GLY A 143 10.74 -6.40 -9.57
CA GLY A 143 10.75 -6.15 -11.01
C GLY A 143 9.38 -5.92 -11.66
N ASP A 144 9.42 -5.78 -12.99
CA ASP A 144 8.29 -5.51 -13.88
C ASP A 144 7.19 -6.59 -13.77
N LYS A 145 5.92 -6.16 -13.81
CA LYS A 145 4.75 -7.05 -13.82
C LYS A 145 4.81 -8.07 -14.96
N ALA A 146 5.28 -7.64 -16.14
CA ALA A 146 5.38 -8.53 -17.30
C ALA A 146 6.33 -9.71 -17.05
N LEU A 147 7.40 -9.51 -16.27
CA LEU A 147 8.34 -10.58 -15.93
C LEU A 147 7.76 -11.54 -14.88
N LYS A 148 6.95 -11.03 -13.94
CA LYS A 148 6.25 -11.85 -12.93
C LYS A 148 5.22 -12.78 -13.57
N ALA A 149 4.49 -12.29 -14.56
CA ALA A 149 3.45 -13.05 -15.26
C ALA A 149 4.01 -14.20 -16.14
N LEU A 150 5.32 -14.20 -16.39
CA LEU A 150 6.00 -15.21 -17.20
C LEU A 150 6.77 -16.24 -16.37
N ASP A 151 6.88 -16.06 -15.05
CA ASP A 151 7.63 -16.97 -14.18
C ASP A 151 6.73 -18.13 -13.71
N PRO A 152 6.99 -19.37 -14.15
CA PRO A 152 6.11 -20.52 -13.86
C PRO A 152 6.12 -20.91 -12.38
N THR A 153 7.24 -20.70 -11.67
CA THR A 153 7.36 -21.02 -10.24
C THR A 153 6.54 -20.06 -9.40
N LEU A 154 6.62 -18.76 -9.68
CA LEU A 154 5.79 -17.74 -9.05
C LEU A 154 4.31 -17.93 -9.35
N LEU A 155 3.97 -18.29 -10.60
CA LEU A 155 2.59 -18.62 -10.97
C LEU A 155 2.09 -19.87 -10.22
N GLY A 156 2.94 -20.87 -10.01
CA GLY A 156 2.62 -22.05 -9.21
C GLY A 156 2.33 -21.76 -7.73
N LEU A 157 2.89 -20.67 -7.18
CA LEU A 157 2.54 -20.18 -5.84
C LEU A 157 1.20 -19.43 -5.81
N LEU A 158 0.84 -18.76 -6.91
CA LEU A 158 -0.34 -17.90 -6.99
C LEU A 158 -1.60 -18.64 -7.45
N LYS A 159 -1.46 -19.67 -8.28
CA LYS A 159 -2.57 -20.38 -8.93
C LYS A 159 -2.63 -21.83 -8.48
N LYS A 160 -3.83 -22.42 -8.51
CA LYS A 160 -3.97 -23.85 -8.28
C LYS A 160 -3.35 -24.64 -9.45
N PRO A 161 -2.78 -25.84 -9.22
CA PRO A 161 -2.09 -26.61 -10.27
C PRO A 161 -2.95 -26.97 -11.48
N SER A 162 -4.28 -27.02 -11.33
CA SER A 162 -5.21 -27.55 -12.33
C SER A 162 -6.20 -26.52 -12.87
N ASP A 163 -6.22 -25.31 -12.32
CA ASP A 163 -7.28 -24.36 -12.58
C ASP A 163 -6.66 -22.97 -12.53
N SER A 164 -6.79 -22.19 -13.60
CA SER A 164 -6.29 -20.79 -13.69
C SER A 164 -6.83 -19.85 -12.60
N GLN A 165 -7.55 -20.40 -11.63
CA GLN A 165 -7.97 -19.80 -10.38
C GLN A 165 -6.80 -19.55 -9.44
N TYR A 166 -6.81 -18.34 -8.91
CA TYR A 166 -5.91 -17.93 -7.86
C TYR A 166 -6.18 -18.67 -6.54
N THR A 167 -5.14 -18.86 -5.74
CA THR A 167 -5.26 -19.36 -4.37
C THR A 167 -6.04 -18.35 -3.52
N GLN A 168 -6.61 -18.81 -2.40
CA GLN A 168 -7.30 -17.95 -1.43
C GLN A 168 -6.40 -16.83 -0.86
N LEU A 169 -5.08 -16.93 -1.05
CA LEU A 169 -4.10 -15.93 -0.63
C LEU A 169 -3.95 -14.77 -1.63
N SER A 170 -4.39 -14.91 -2.89
CA SER A 170 -4.20 -13.85 -3.89
C SER A 170 -4.94 -12.54 -3.62
N PRO A 171 -6.18 -12.53 -3.07
CA PRO A 171 -6.84 -11.29 -2.65
C PRO A 171 -6.12 -10.55 -1.51
N ILE A 172 -5.27 -11.26 -0.75
CA ILE A 172 -4.45 -10.65 0.32
C ILE A 172 -3.24 -9.92 -0.28
N LEU A 173 -2.68 -10.48 -1.35
CA LEU A 173 -1.50 -9.93 -2.04
C LEU A 173 -1.85 -8.84 -3.07
N PHE A 174 -3.08 -8.87 -3.62
CA PHE A 174 -3.53 -7.97 -4.68
C PHE A 174 -4.98 -7.52 -4.44
N ALA A 175 -5.26 -6.21 -4.54
CA ALA A 175 -6.62 -5.68 -4.45
C ALA A 175 -7.57 -6.29 -5.50
N HIS A 176 -7.04 -6.57 -6.69
CA HIS A 176 -7.73 -7.24 -7.79
C HIS A 176 -6.82 -8.33 -8.36
N PRO A 177 -7.03 -9.61 -7.99
CA PRO A 177 -6.19 -10.73 -8.45
C PRO A 177 -6.14 -10.90 -9.97
N THR A 178 -7.14 -10.37 -10.68
CA THR A 178 -7.26 -10.44 -12.15
C THR A 178 -6.43 -9.39 -12.88
N GLU A 179 -5.78 -8.45 -12.18
CA GLU A 179 -5.01 -7.32 -12.77
C GLU A 179 -3.48 -7.49 -12.66
N ILE A 180 -3.02 -8.72 -12.47
CA ILE A 180 -1.60 -9.10 -12.41
C ILE A 180 -1.04 -9.22 -13.83
#